data_AF-A0A1W2A3T5-F1
#
_entry.id   AF-A0A1W2A3T5-F1
#
_cell.length_a   1.000
_cell.length_b   1.000
_cell.length_c   1.000
_cell.angle_alpha   90.00
_cell.angle_beta   90.00
_cell.angle_gamma   90.00
#
_symmetry.space_group_name_H-M   'P 1'
#
loop_
_entity.id
_entity.type
_entity.pdbx_description
1 polymer ?
#
loop_
_entity_poly.entity_id
_entity_poly.type
_entity_poly.pdbx_seq_one_letter_code
_entity_poly.pdbx_strand_id
1 'polypeptide(L)'
;MFGKFIKSLRIERDIGLREFCRRLSHDASNWSKIERELLAPPQDEEKLNSIAEVLSIKRDSELYNELKDKAAISAGIIPKDLLSNDETLSALPMFFRTVRNEKPTNEELEMLIEKIRGEGG
;
A
#
# COMPACT_ATOMS: atom_id res chain seq x y z
N MET A 1 9.59 -0.35 0.24
CA MET A 1 8.56 0.17 -0.67
C MET A 1 7.98 1.50 -0.17
N PHE A 2 7.30 1.54 0.98
CA PHE A 2 6.67 2.76 1.51
C PHE A 2 7.65 3.86 1.90
N GLY A 3 8.69 3.53 2.66
CA GLY A 3 9.64 4.52 3.18
C GLY A 3 10.31 5.35 2.09
N LYS A 4 10.78 4.67 1.04
CA LYS A 4 11.34 5.31 -0.16
C LYS A 4 10.33 6.18 -0.88
N PHE A 5 9.09 5.70 -1.05
CA PHE A 5 8.01 6.46 -1.70
C PHE A 5 7.71 7.77 -0.97
N ILE A 6 7.50 7.74 0.35
CA ILE A 6 7.25 8.96 1.13
C ILE A 6 8.44 9.91 1.04
N LYS A 7 9.66 9.40 1.20
CA LYS A 7 10.87 10.22 1.14
C LYS A 7 10.97 10.96 -0.20
N SER A 8 10.71 10.27 -1.32
CA SER A 8 10.72 10.88 -2.64
C SER A 8 9.65 11.96 -2.77
N LEU A 9 8.39 11.67 -2.44
CA LEU A 9 7.30 12.65 -2.51
C LEU A 9 7.53 13.87 -1.62
N ARG A 10 8.14 13.66 -0.46
CA ARG A 10 8.47 14.69 0.51
C ARG A 10 9.53 15.63 -0.04
N ILE A 11 10.58 15.08 -0.66
CA ILE A 11 11.65 15.86 -1.31
C ILE A 11 11.11 16.62 -2.53
N GLU A 12 10.28 15.98 -3.36
CA GLU A 12 9.64 16.60 -4.53
C GLU A 12 8.79 17.82 -4.15
N ARG A 13 8.24 17.85 -2.93
CA ARG A 13 7.41 18.95 -2.41
C ARG A 13 8.19 19.93 -1.53
N ASP A 14 9.53 19.87 -1.56
CA ASP A 14 10.42 20.70 -0.75
C ASP A 14 10.16 20.62 0.76
N ILE A 15 9.65 19.48 1.24
CA ILE A 15 9.38 19.27 2.66
C ILE A 15 10.61 18.60 3.30
N GLY A 16 11.23 19.23 4.29
CA GLY A 16 12.31 18.61 5.08
C GLY A 16 11.78 17.49 5.99
N LEU A 17 12.62 16.52 6.37
CA LEU A 17 12.23 15.44 7.30
C LEU A 17 11.68 16.01 8.62
N ARG A 18 12.37 16.99 9.21
CA ARG A 18 11.94 17.61 10.48
C ARG A 18 10.60 18.33 10.34
N GLU A 19 10.40 19.03 9.23
CA GLU A 19 9.16 19.74 8.96
C GLU A 19 8.00 18.77 8.77
N PHE A 20 8.21 17.71 8.00
CA PHE A 20 7.23 16.64 7.82
C PHE A 20 6.82 16.00 9.14
N CYS A 21 7.80 15.63 9.97
CA CYS A 21 7.56 15.06 11.29
C CYS A 21 6.81 16.02 12.21
N ARG A 22 7.15 17.32 12.17
CA ARG A 22 6.45 18.37 12.94
C ARG A 22 4.97 18.46 12.53
N ARG A 23 4.69 18.50 11.23
CA ARG A 23 3.31 18.58 10.70
C ARG A 23 2.49 17.31 11.00
N LEU A 24 3.13 16.15 11.10
CA LEU A 24 2.50 14.89 11.49
C LEU A 24 2.46 14.64 13.00
N SER A 25 3.01 15.54 13.83
CA SER A 25 3.20 15.30 15.27
C SER A 25 3.88 13.96 15.55
N HIS A 26 4.94 13.64 14.79
CA HIS A 26 5.67 12.38 14.88
C HIS A 26 7.14 12.63 15.26
N ASP A 27 7.73 11.70 16.01
CA ASP A 27 9.16 11.74 16.29
C ASP A 27 9.99 11.47 15.01
N ALA A 28 11.03 12.29 14.80
CA ALA A 28 11.89 12.23 13.61
C ALA A 28 12.82 11.00 13.60
N SER A 29 13.21 10.48 14.77
CA SER A 29 14.02 9.25 14.86
C SER A 29 13.21 8.04 14.39
N ASN A 30 11.96 7.92 14.86
CA ASN A 30 11.04 6.88 14.41
C ASN A 30 10.69 7.03 12.93
N TRP A 31 10.38 8.25 12.46
CA TRP A 31 10.08 8.46 11.05
C TRP A 31 11.27 8.15 10.13
N SER A 32 12.48 8.51 10.53
CA SER A 32 13.70 8.14 9.80
C SER A 32 13.88 6.62 9.66
N LYS A 33 13.47 5.84 10.67
CA LYS A 33 13.46 4.37 10.56
C LYS A 33 12.39 3.89 9.56
N ILE A 34 11.22 4.53 9.52
CA ILE A 34 10.17 4.22 8.51
C ILE A 34 10.68 4.54 7.09
N GLU A 35 11.27 5.71 6.85
CA GLU A 35 11.83 6.07 5.53
C GLU A 35 12.94 5.12 5.07
N ARG A 36 13.68 4.52 6.02
CA ARG A 36 14.71 3.51 5.79
C ARG A 36 14.20 2.07 5.83
N GLU A 37 12.89 1.88 5.98
CA GLU A 37 12.24 0.56 5.95
C GLU A 37 12.69 -0.35 7.12
N LEU A 38 13.14 0.25 8.22
CA LEU A 38 13.49 -0.43 9.47
C LEU A 38 12.33 -0.51 10.46
N LEU A 39 11.30 0.32 10.26
CA LEU A 39 10.04 0.25 10.98
C LEU A 39 8.90 0.17 9.97
N ALA A 40 7.89 -0.65 10.32
CA ALA A 40 6.66 -0.73 9.54
C ALA A 40 5.96 0.64 9.52
N PRO A 41 5.30 0.99 8.40
CA PRO A 41 4.54 2.23 8.33
C PRO A 41 3.23 2.13 9.13
N PRO A 42 2.64 3.27 9.52
CA PRO A 42 1.33 3.28 10.15
C PRO A 42 0.27 2.66 9.24
N GLN A 43 -0.70 1.99 9.86
CA GLN A 43 -1.81 1.30 9.18
C GLN A 43 -3.17 1.90 9.52
N ASP A 44 -3.22 2.78 10.52
CA ASP A 44 -4.44 3.45 10.90
C ASP A 44 -4.78 4.53 9.86
N GLU A 45 -6.06 4.60 9.54
CA GLU A 45 -6.57 5.45 8.46
C GLU A 45 -6.37 6.94 8.77
N GLU A 46 -6.49 7.33 10.04
CA GLU A 46 -6.27 8.71 10.49
C GLU A 46 -4.83 9.17 10.22
N LYS A 47 -3.84 8.31 10.48
CA LYS A 47 -2.44 8.63 10.21
C LYS A 47 -2.14 8.65 8.72
N LEU A 48 -2.68 7.72 7.95
CA LEU A 48 -2.54 7.72 6.49
C LEU A 48 -3.18 8.97 5.87
N ASN A 49 -4.31 9.42 6.39
CA ASN A 49 -4.95 10.69 6.02
C ASN A 49 -4.07 11.89 6.36
N SER A 50 -3.48 11.92 7.55
CA SER A 50 -2.57 12.98 7.97
C SER A 50 -1.33 13.05 7.05
N ILE A 51 -0.78 11.89 6.66
CA ILE A 51 0.34 11.80 5.71
C ILE A 51 -0.07 12.36 4.35
N ALA A 52 -1.23 11.97 3.85
CA ALA A 52 -1.76 12.47 2.58
C ALA A 52 -1.93 14.00 2.61
N GLU A 53 -2.49 14.55 3.69
CA GLU A 53 -2.68 15.99 3.86
C GLU A 53 -1.35 16.76 3.88
N VAL A 54 -0.36 16.30 4.65
CA VAL A 54 0.97 16.92 4.69
C VAL A 54 1.66 16.89 3.33
N LEU A 55 1.46 15.80 2.57
CA LEU A 55 1.96 15.64 1.21
C LEU A 55 1.01 16.21 0.14
N SER A 56 -0.08 16.89 0.51
CA SER A 56 -1.05 17.43 -0.45
C SER A 56 -1.54 16.40 -1.49
N ILE A 57 -1.74 15.15 -1.05
CA ILE A 57 -2.32 14.06 -1.83
C ILE A 57 -3.84 14.12 -1.67
N LYS A 58 -4.58 14.13 -2.77
CA LYS A 58 -6.05 14.12 -2.74
C LYS A 58 -6.56 12.72 -2.37
N ARG A 59 -7.53 12.64 -1.44
CA ARG A 59 -8.03 11.37 -0.89
C ARG A 59 -8.74 10.47 -1.92
N ASP A 60 -9.22 11.04 -3.02
CA ASP A 60 -9.89 10.36 -4.12
C ASP A 60 -8.94 10.05 -5.29
N SER A 61 -7.63 10.25 -5.12
CA SER A 61 -6.65 10.05 -6.18
C SER A 61 -6.00 8.66 -6.14
N GLU A 62 -5.55 8.20 -7.30
CA GLU A 62 -4.72 6.99 -7.42
C GLU A 62 -3.47 7.05 -6.53
N LEU A 63 -2.90 8.24 -6.34
CA LEU A 63 -1.73 8.42 -5.47
C LEU A 63 -2.06 8.15 -4.00
N TYR A 64 -3.30 8.38 -3.57
CA TYR A 64 -3.76 8.03 -2.23
C TYR A 64 -3.98 6.53 -2.08
N ASN A 65 -4.51 5.86 -3.11
CA ASN A 65 -4.60 4.39 -3.13
C ASN A 65 -3.19 3.78 -3.07
N GLU A 66 -2.26 4.29 -3.87
CA GLU A 66 -0.86 3.85 -3.86
C GLU A 66 -0.19 4.07 -2.48
N LEU A 67 -0.48 5.19 -1.80
CA LEU A 67 -0.02 5.43 -0.44
C LEU A 67 -0.49 4.32 0.52
N LYS A 68 -1.78 3.98 0.48
CA LYS A 68 -2.37 2.94 1.32
C LYS A 68 -1.81 1.55 1.00
N ASP A 69 -1.74 1.20 -0.28
CA ASP A 69 -1.24 -0.11 -0.72
C ASP A 69 0.21 -0.31 -0.31
N LYS A 70 1.06 0.70 -0.55
CA LYS A 70 2.47 0.62 -0.14
C LYS A 70 2.60 0.51 1.37
N ALA A 71 1.72 1.15 2.15
CA ALA A 71 1.70 1.05 3.60
C ALA A 71 1.36 -0.39 4.03
N ALA A 72 0.29 -0.96 3.49
CA ALA A 72 -0.14 -2.33 3.79
C ALA A 72 0.92 -3.36 3.40
N ILE A 73 1.43 -3.29 2.17
CA ILE A 73 2.46 -4.21 1.65
C ILE A 73 3.74 -4.13 2.49
N SER A 74 4.18 -2.92 2.85
CA SER A 74 5.40 -2.76 3.67
C SER A 74 5.22 -3.23 5.11
N ALA A 75 3.98 -3.37 5.59
CA ALA A 75 3.66 -4.00 6.88
C ALA A 75 3.35 -5.50 6.76
N GLY A 76 3.37 -6.07 5.55
CA GLY A 76 3.00 -7.47 5.32
C GLY A 76 1.50 -7.74 5.50
N ILE A 77 0.66 -6.72 5.32
CA ILE A 77 -0.79 -6.79 5.50
C ILE A 77 -1.48 -6.75 4.13
N ILE A 78 -2.55 -7.52 3.97
CA ILE A 78 -3.42 -7.44 2.81
C ILE A 78 -4.34 -6.21 2.97
N PRO A 79 -4.42 -5.30 1.98
CA PRO A 79 -5.34 -4.16 2.02
C PRO A 79 -6.77 -4.54 2.38
N LYS A 80 -7.44 -3.71 3.21
CA LYS A 80 -8.76 -4.01 3.78
C LYS A 80 -9.86 -4.13 2.72
N ASP A 81 -9.76 -3.36 1.66
CA ASP A 81 -10.65 -3.39 0.50
C ASP A 81 -10.57 -4.75 -0.20
N LEU A 82 -9.36 -5.32 -0.37
CA LEU A 82 -9.19 -6.68 -0.91
C LEU A 82 -9.68 -7.75 0.07
N LEU A 83 -9.50 -7.56 1.38
CA LEU A 83 -10.06 -8.46 2.40
C LEU A 83 -11.58 -8.48 2.44
N SER A 84 -12.23 -7.43 1.94
CA SER A 84 -13.69 -7.31 1.93
C SER A 84 -14.32 -7.90 0.66
N ASN A 85 -13.51 -8.36 -0.28
CA ASN A 85 -13.96 -8.94 -1.55
C ASN A 85 -13.73 -10.46 -1.55
N ASP A 86 -14.80 -11.21 -1.30
CA ASP A 86 -14.78 -12.68 -1.23
C ASP A 86 -14.30 -13.33 -2.55
N GLU A 87 -14.63 -12.75 -3.71
CA GLU A 87 -14.17 -13.25 -5.01
C GLU A 87 -12.66 -13.13 -5.16
N THR A 88 -12.11 -11.97 -4.77
CA THR A 88 -10.67 -11.71 -4.79
C THR A 88 -9.94 -12.66 -3.82
N LEU A 89 -10.48 -12.85 -2.61
CA LEU A 89 -9.91 -13.79 -1.64
C LEU A 89 -9.93 -15.23 -2.16
N SER A 90 -10.98 -15.63 -2.88
CA SER A 90 -11.09 -16.96 -3.48
C SER A 90 -10.04 -17.23 -4.57
N ALA A 91 -9.44 -16.19 -5.13
CA ALA A 91 -8.41 -16.28 -6.16
C ALA A 91 -6.98 -16.43 -5.59
N LEU A 92 -6.76 -16.02 -4.33
CA LEU A 92 -5.44 -16.06 -3.68
C LEU A 92 -4.78 -17.46 -3.66
N PRO A 93 -5.49 -18.57 -3.39
CA PRO A 93 -4.87 -19.89 -3.41
C PRO A 93 -4.28 -20.26 -4.77
N MET A 94 -5.00 -19.95 -5.86
CA MET A 94 -4.54 -20.19 -7.22
C MET A 94 -3.33 -19.32 -7.54
N PHE A 95 -3.39 -18.04 -7.20
CA PHE A 95 -2.26 -17.12 -7.36
C PHE A 95 -1.01 -17.61 -6.61
N PHE A 96 -1.14 -18.08 -5.36
CA PHE A 96 -0.01 -18.59 -4.59
C PHE A 96 0.58 -19.87 -5.18
N ARG A 97 -0.25 -20.78 -5.72
CA ARG A 97 0.23 -21.95 -6.48
C ARG A 97 1.08 -21.52 -7.67
N THR A 98 0.58 -20.55 -8.45
CA THR A 98 1.29 -19.98 -9.60
C THR A 98 2.65 -19.38 -9.26
N VAL A 99 2.70 -18.52 -8.24
CA VAL A 99 3.96 -17.87 -7.80
C VAL A 99 4.97 -18.88 -7.25
N ARG A 100 4.52 -20.03 -6.73
CA ARG A 100 5.36 -21.10 -6.18
C ARG A 100 5.85 -22.13 -7.21
N ASN A 101 5.85 -21.79 -8.50
CA ASN A 101 6.28 -22.64 -9.64
C ASN A 101 5.33 -23.79 -10.04
N GLU A 102 4.04 -23.72 -9.70
CA GLU A 102 3.04 -24.52 -10.41
C GLU A 102 2.56 -23.69 -11.61
N LYS A 103 2.94 -24.04 -12.84
CA LYS A 103 2.42 -23.34 -14.02
C LYS A 103 0.90 -23.55 -14.10
N PRO A 104 0.07 -22.50 -13.94
CA PRO A 104 -1.36 -22.64 -14.12
C PRO A 104 -1.67 -23.00 -15.57
N THR A 105 -2.77 -23.70 -15.79
CA THR A 105 -3.30 -23.87 -17.14
C THR A 105 -3.81 -22.52 -17.68
N ASN A 106 -4.02 -22.43 -19.00
CA ASN A 106 -4.65 -21.23 -19.59
C ASN A 106 -6.05 -20.97 -18.98
N GLU A 107 -6.80 -22.04 -18.69
CA GLU A 107 -8.11 -21.96 -18.03
C GLU A 107 -8.01 -21.41 -16.60
N GLU A 108 -7.02 -21.86 -15.81
CA GLU A 108 -6.77 -21.31 -14.47
C GLU A 108 -6.34 -19.83 -14.53
N LEU A 109 -5.56 -19.44 -15.55
CA LEU A 109 -5.19 -18.04 -15.78
C LEU A 109 -6.41 -17.16 -16.14
N GLU A 110 -7.31 -17.65 -16.99
CA GLU A 110 -8.56 -16.96 -17.33
C GLU A 110 -9.46 -16.80 -16.10
N MET A 111 -9.65 -17.87 -15.31
CA MET A 111 -10.39 -17.80 -14.05
C MET A 111 -9.78 -16.80 -13.06
N LEU A 112 -8.45 -16.69 -12.99
CA LEU A 112 -7.76 -15.73 -12.13
C LEU A 112 -8.02 -14.29 -12.59
N ILE A 113 -7.96 -14.04 -13.90
CA ILE A 113 -8.20 -12.72 -14.49
C ILE A 113 -9.64 -12.27 -14.25
N GLU A 114 -10.62 -13.16 -14.46
CA GLU A 114 -12.04 -12.87 -14.23
C GLU A 114 -12.30 -12.46 -12.78
N LYS A 115 -11.77 -13.23 -11.82
CA LYS A 115 -11.94 -12.97 -10.38
C LYS A 115 -11.26 -11.69 -9.90
N ILE A 116 -10.16 -11.28 -10.53
CA ILE A 116 -9.46 -10.02 -10.19
C ILE A 116 -10.16 -8.81 -10.81
N ARG A 117 -10.73 -8.95 -12.01
CA ARG A 117 -11.45 -7.85 -12.68
C ARG A 117 -12.82 -7.56 -12.06
N GLY A 118 -13.39 -8.50 -11.32
CA GLY A 118 -14.73 -8.35 -10.73
C GLY A 118 -15.83 -8.29 -11.79
N GLU A 119 -15.60 -8.81 -13.00
CA GLU A 119 -16.59 -8.87 -14.08
C GLU A 119 -17.50 -10.12 -13.99
N GLY A 120 -17.67 -10.65 -12.78
CA GLY A 120 -18.38 -11.91 -12.50
C GLY A 120 -19.51 -11.77 -11.48
N GLY A 121 -20.28 -10.67 -11.53
CA GLY A 121 -21.47 -10.44 -10.70
C GLY A 121 -22.37 -9.32 -11.22
#